data_AF-A0A2E8N745-F1
#
_entry.id   AF-A0A2E8N745-F1
#
_cell.length_a   1.000
_cell.length_b   1.000
_cell.length_c   1.000
_cell.angle_alpha   90.00
_cell.angle_beta   90.00
_cell.angle_gamma   90.00
#
_symmetry.space_group_name_H-M   'P 1'
#
loop_
_entity.id
_entity.type
_entity.pdbx_description
1 polymer ?
#
loop_
_entity_poly.entity_id
_entity_poly.type
_entity_poly.pdbx_seq_one_letter_code
_entity_poly.pdbx_strand_id
1 'polypeptide(L)'
;MVVLAVLGAGCGSADPPPFDARSVVPLVADALLPGATHLVTDVACDDSDRLGPMACTAVVSGVEVPVLVHPPGLDGRIRIESPAEVVTGADVADRVDQRLTTDTGVEARVTCTPDARVLRAGQAFDCTATDPDGREMPLVATLVDDAGSFRVDWRPVPGS
;
A
#
# COMPACT_ATOMS: atom_id res chain seq x y z
N MET A 1 -27.79 -44.33 9.08
CA MET A 1 -28.70 -43.40 9.77
C MET A 1 -28.30 -43.32 11.23
N VAL A 2 -27.57 -42.26 11.60
CA VAL A 2 -27.37 -41.83 12.99
C VAL A 2 -27.34 -40.30 12.93
N VAL A 3 -28.27 -39.67 13.64
CA VAL A 3 -28.40 -38.21 13.78
C VAL A 3 -27.79 -37.86 15.13
N LEU A 4 -26.75 -37.03 15.16
CA LEU A 4 -26.25 -36.40 16.38
C LEU A 4 -26.67 -34.93 16.38
N ALA A 5 -27.70 -34.62 17.17
CA ALA A 5 -28.05 -33.25 17.53
C ALA A 5 -27.29 -32.87 18.80
N VAL A 6 -26.40 -31.88 18.72
CA VAL A 6 -25.80 -31.26 19.90
C VAL A 6 -26.50 -29.93 20.11
N LEU A 7 -27.34 -29.89 21.15
CA LEU A 7 -27.92 -28.65 21.69
C LEU A 7 -26.86 -27.97 22.56
N GLY A 8 -26.17 -26.99 21.99
CA GLY A 8 -25.39 -26.02 22.76
C GLY A 8 -26.27 -24.84 23.16
N ALA A 9 -26.85 -24.89 24.37
CA ALA A 9 -27.42 -23.72 25.01
C ALA A 9 -26.27 -22.88 25.59
N GLY A 10 -26.05 -21.70 25.02
CA GLY A 10 -25.04 -20.75 25.46
C GLY A 10 -25.06 -19.50 24.58
N CYS A 11 -26.18 -18.76 24.59
CA CYS A 11 -26.20 -17.39 24.07
C CYS A 11 -25.48 -16.48 25.08
N GLY A 12 -24.16 -16.59 25.13
CA GLY A 12 -23.32 -15.52 25.66
C GLY A 12 -23.10 -14.54 24.51
N SER A 13 -24.04 -13.61 24.30
CA SER A 13 -23.74 -12.41 23.53
C SER A 13 -22.81 -11.56 24.38
N ALA A 14 -21.54 -11.93 24.43
CA ALA A 14 -20.52 -10.96 24.73
C ALA A 14 -20.68 -9.90 23.64
N ASP A 15 -21.10 -8.70 24.02
CA ASP A 15 -21.11 -7.57 23.11
C ASP A 15 -19.72 -7.51 22.45
N PRO A 16 -19.65 -7.37 21.12
CA PRO A 16 -18.36 -7.22 20.47
C PRO A 16 -17.63 -6.06 21.16
N PRO A 17 -16.32 -6.23 21.44
CA PRO A 17 -15.56 -5.19 22.10
C PRO A 17 -15.75 -3.86 21.35
N PRO A 18 -15.86 -2.74 22.07
CA PRO A 18 -16.07 -1.44 21.45
C PRO A 18 -14.96 -1.19 20.42
N PHE A 19 -15.36 -0.62 19.29
CA PHE A 19 -14.43 -0.21 18.24
C PHE A 19 -13.49 0.87 18.80
N ASP A 20 -12.22 0.51 19.01
CA ASP A 20 -11.20 1.35 19.65
C ASP A 20 -10.15 1.79 18.61
N ALA A 21 -9.87 3.09 18.56
CA ALA A 21 -8.89 3.68 17.65
C ALA A 21 -7.52 3.00 17.73
N ARG A 22 -7.08 2.60 18.93
CA ARG A 22 -5.77 1.93 19.12
C ARG A 22 -5.71 0.57 18.44
N SER A 23 -6.83 -0.13 18.37
CA SER A 23 -6.92 -1.43 17.68
C SER A 23 -6.92 -1.29 16.16
N VAL A 24 -7.25 -0.11 15.65
CA VAL A 24 -7.43 0.19 14.22
C VAL A 24 -6.14 0.66 13.55
N VAL A 25 -5.26 1.34 14.28
CA VAL A 25 -3.95 1.81 13.78
C VAL A 25 -3.17 0.77 12.96
N PRO A 26 -2.93 -0.47 13.44
CA PRO A 26 -2.20 -1.47 12.65
C PRO A 26 -2.98 -1.92 11.39
N LEU A 27 -4.32 -1.89 11.44
CA LEU A 27 -5.16 -2.24 10.28
C LEU A 27 -5.10 -1.18 9.20
N VAL A 28 -4.98 0.10 9.57
CA VAL A 28 -4.81 1.22 8.62
C VAL A 28 -3.50 1.08 7.85
N ALA A 29 -2.40 0.77 8.55
CA ALA A 29 -1.11 0.59 7.89
C ALA A 29 -1.13 -0.57 6.88
N ASP A 30 -1.71 -1.72 7.28
CA ASP A 30 -1.85 -2.89 6.41
C ASP A 30 -2.78 -2.64 5.21
N ALA A 31 -3.89 -1.92 5.42
CA ALA A 31 -4.82 -1.59 4.34
C ALA A 31 -4.22 -0.61 3.32
N LEU A 32 -3.39 0.35 3.76
CA LEU A 32 -2.73 1.30 2.87
C LEU A 32 -1.60 0.66 2.07
N LEU A 33 -0.77 -0.16 2.72
CA LEU A 33 0.44 -0.75 2.15
C LEU A 33 0.59 -2.22 2.57
N PRO A 34 -0.17 -3.14 1.96
CA PRO A 34 -0.08 -4.56 2.25
C PRO A 34 1.35 -5.06 2.05
N GLY A 35 1.93 -5.69 3.07
CA GLY A 35 3.32 -6.19 3.03
C GLY A 35 4.41 -5.11 3.12
N ALA A 36 4.07 -3.83 3.12
CA ALA A 36 5.01 -2.70 3.23
C ALA A 36 4.64 -1.72 4.35
N THR A 37 4.01 -2.21 5.42
CA THR A 37 3.54 -1.40 6.57
C THR A 37 4.63 -0.60 7.27
N HIS A 38 5.88 -1.04 7.20
CA HIS A 38 7.05 -0.32 7.72
C HIS A 38 7.30 1.04 7.05
N LEU A 39 6.73 1.29 5.87
CA LEU A 39 6.80 2.57 5.17
C LEU A 39 5.76 3.58 5.68
N VAL A 40 4.79 3.13 6.49
CA VAL A 40 3.86 3.97 7.22
C VAL A 40 4.50 4.32 8.56
N THR A 41 5.02 5.55 8.68
CA THR A 41 5.82 5.95 9.85
C THR A 41 5.00 6.37 11.05
N ASP A 42 3.74 6.78 10.82
CA ASP A 42 2.81 7.18 11.87
C ASP A 42 1.36 7.00 11.41
N VAL A 43 0.46 6.76 12.36
CA VAL A 43 -0.99 6.75 12.13
C VAL A 43 -1.67 7.34 13.36
N ALA A 44 -2.38 8.45 13.16
CA ALA A 44 -3.17 9.11 14.20
C ALA A 44 -4.66 9.04 13.83
N CYS A 45 -5.48 8.51 14.73
CA CYS A 45 -6.94 8.44 14.55
C CYS A 45 -7.65 9.34 15.57
N ASP A 46 -8.78 9.93 15.16
CA ASP A 46 -9.65 10.68 16.06
C ASP A 46 -10.39 9.71 17.01
N ASP A 47 -10.32 9.99 18.31
CA ASP A 47 -10.96 9.20 19.37
C ASP A 47 -12.41 9.63 19.63
N SER A 48 -13.04 10.39 18.72
CA SER A 48 -14.38 10.89 18.97
C SER A 48 -15.42 9.76 18.97
N ASP A 49 -16.26 9.71 20.03
CA ASP A 49 -17.38 8.76 20.21
C ASP A 49 -18.53 8.94 19.17
N ARG A 50 -18.22 9.48 18.00
CA ARG A 50 -19.20 9.71 16.94
C ARG A 50 -19.58 8.37 16.32
N LEU A 51 -20.89 8.15 16.14
CA LEU A 51 -21.47 6.99 15.45
C LEU A 51 -21.17 6.94 13.93
N GLY A 52 -20.09 7.58 13.47
CA GLY A 52 -19.71 7.73 12.06
C GLY A 52 -18.33 7.13 11.77
N PRO A 53 -17.84 7.27 10.52
CA PRO A 53 -16.48 6.87 10.20
C PRO A 53 -15.47 7.65 11.05
N MET A 54 -14.48 6.92 11.55
CA MET A 54 -13.33 7.45 12.27
C MET A 54 -12.34 8.01 11.26
N ALA A 55 -11.96 9.27 11.42
CA ALA A 55 -10.94 9.89 10.60
C ALA A 55 -9.55 9.54 11.17
N CYS A 56 -8.68 9.03 10.32
CA CYS A 56 -7.28 8.79 10.61
C CYS A 56 -6.39 9.55 9.62
N THR A 57 -5.17 9.85 10.04
CA THR A 57 -4.12 10.40 9.18
C THR A 57 -2.91 9.49 9.30
N ALA A 58 -2.49 8.91 8.18
CA ALA A 58 -1.26 8.12 8.10
C ALA A 58 -0.14 8.97 7.49
N VAL A 59 1.10 8.75 7.92
CA VAL A 59 2.27 9.40 7.33
C VAL A 59 3.02 8.38 6.49
N VAL A 60 3.12 8.64 5.19
CA VAL A 60 3.85 7.80 4.23
C VAL A 60 4.90 8.63 3.53
N SER A 61 6.17 8.26 3.71
CA SER A 61 7.31 9.00 3.15
C SER A 61 7.26 10.51 3.46
N GLY A 62 6.80 10.86 4.67
CA GLY A 62 6.65 12.24 5.14
C GLY A 62 5.42 12.99 4.58
N VAL A 63 4.53 12.32 3.85
CA VAL A 63 3.28 12.89 3.34
C VAL A 63 2.11 12.37 4.17
N GLU A 64 1.24 13.29 4.61
CA GLU A 64 0.00 12.96 5.29
C GLU A 64 -1.05 12.43 4.30
N VAL A 65 -1.57 11.25 4.60
CA VAL A 65 -2.58 10.52 3.84
C VAL A 65 -3.84 10.43 4.70
N PRO A 66 -4.96 11.07 4.31
CA PRO A 66 -6.22 10.94 5.03
C PRO A 66 -6.81 9.55 4.83
N VAL A 67 -7.32 8.96 5.90
CA VAL A 67 -7.95 7.64 5.91
C VAL A 67 -9.27 7.72 6.65
N LEU A 68 -10.31 7.09 6.12
CA LEU A 68 -11.60 6.91 6.77
C LEU A 68 -11.77 5.45 7.15
N VAL A 69 -12.01 5.22 8.44
CA VAL A 69 -12.28 3.87 8.95
C VAL A 69 -13.74 3.78 9.36
N HIS A 70 -14.48 2.94 8.66
CA HIS A 70 -15.87 2.66 8.97
C HIS A 70 -15.95 1.55 10.02
N PRO A 71 -16.77 1.72 11.06
CA PRO A 71 -16.99 0.68 12.05
C PRO A 71 -17.57 -0.58 11.38
N PRO A 72 -17.40 -1.76 12.01
CA PRO A 72 -17.93 -3.02 11.49
C PRO A 72 -19.41 -2.92 11.12
N GLY A 73 -19.73 -3.30 9.88
CA GLY A 73 -21.10 -3.39 9.41
C GLY A 73 -21.81 -4.68 9.89
N LEU A 74 -22.96 -5.00 9.28
CA LEU A 74 -23.69 -6.24 9.54
C LEU A 74 -22.89 -7.51 9.18
N ASP A 75 -21.89 -7.38 8.31
CA ASP A 75 -20.96 -8.45 7.94
C ASP A 75 -19.78 -8.61 8.92
N GLY A 76 -19.72 -7.76 9.95
CA GLY A 76 -18.67 -7.77 10.96
C GLY A 76 -17.31 -7.28 10.46
N ARG A 77 -17.23 -6.69 9.25
CA ARG A 77 -15.97 -6.23 8.66
C ARG A 77 -15.80 -4.73 8.80
N ILE A 78 -14.61 -4.33 9.25
CA ILE A 78 -14.12 -2.95 9.20
C ILE A 78 -13.85 -2.61 7.73
N ARG A 79 -14.27 -1.43 7.28
CA ARG A 79 -13.88 -0.90 5.96
C ARG A 79 -12.95 0.27 6.14
N ILE A 80 -11.85 0.27 5.40
CA ILE A 80 -10.84 1.32 5.43
C ILE A 80 -10.78 1.91 4.02
N GLU A 81 -10.98 3.21 3.91
CA GLU A 81 -11.01 3.94 2.65
C GLU A 81 -9.97 5.07 2.71
N SER A 82 -9.19 5.23 1.65
CA SER A 82 -8.29 6.36 1.47
C SER A 82 -8.55 6.96 0.10
N PRO A 83 -8.75 8.29 -0.01
CA PRO A 83 -8.82 8.95 -1.30
C PRO A 83 -7.45 9.06 -1.97
N ALA A 84 -6.36 8.76 -1.26
CA ALA A 84 -5.01 8.76 -1.80
C ALA A 84 -4.50 7.31 -1.93
N GLU A 85 -4.02 6.99 -3.12
CA GLU A 85 -3.29 5.75 -3.36
C GLU A 85 -1.80 5.96 -3.08
N VAL A 86 -1.12 4.89 -2.66
CA VAL A 86 0.32 4.89 -2.45
C VAL A 86 0.92 3.83 -3.36
N VAL A 87 2.04 4.15 -3.99
CA VAL A 87 2.82 3.21 -4.78
C VAL A 87 4.19 3.03 -4.16
N THR A 88 4.61 1.78 -4.00
CA THR A 88 5.95 1.47 -3.48
C THR A 88 6.99 1.46 -4.59
N GLY A 89 8.24 1.77 -4.25
CA GLY A 89 9.38 1.62 -5.14
C GLY A 89 9.57 0.17 -5.59
N ALA A 90 9.20 -0.81 -4.75
CA ALA A 90 9.20 -2.23 -5.11
C ALA A 90 8.18 -2.54 -6.22
N ASP A 91 6.93 -2.08 -6.11
CA ASP A 91 5.92 -2.28 -7.16
C ASP A 91 6.31 -1.59 -8.47
N VAL A 92 7.00 -0.44 -8.39
CA VAL A 92 7.58 0.22 -9.56
C VAL A 92 8.70 -0.63 -10.16
N ALA A 93 9.62 -1.13 -9.32
CA ALA A 93 10.73 -1.96 -9.75
C ALA A 93 10.24 -3.23 -10.47
N ASP A 94 9.25 -3.94 -9.92
CA ASP A 94 8.69 -5.15 -10.51
C ASP A 94 8.07 -4.87 -11.89
N ARG A 95 7.35 -3.76 -12.05
CA ARG A 95 6.78 -3.36 -13.35
C ARG A 95 7.84 -2.93 -14.35
N VAL A 96 8.89 -2.25 -13.90
CA VAL A 96 10.01 -1.84 -14.76
C VAL A 96 10.79 -3.08 -15.22
N ASP A 97 11.07 -4.03 -14.33
CA ASP A 97 11.70 -5.31 -14.68
C ASP A 97 10.85 -6.08 -15.70
N GLN A 98 9.54 -6.23 -15.43
CA GLN A 98 8.64 -6.93 -16.35
C GLN A 98 8.64 -6.28 -17.74
N ARG A 99 8.67 -4.95 -17.81
CA ARG A 99 8.74 -4.21 -19.07
C ARG A 99 10.09 -4.42 -19.77
N LEU A 100 11.21 -4.28 -19.06
CA LEU A 100 12.54 -4.50 -19.63
C LEU A 100 12.71 -5.92 -20.16
N THR A 101 12.24 -6.91 -19.40
CA THR A 101 12.24 -8.32 -19.78
C THR A 101 11.37 -8.54 -21.02
N THR A 102 10.19 -7.89 -21.11
CA THR A 102 9.32 -7.97 -22.28
C THR A 102 9.94 -7.32 -23.52
N ASP A 103 10.58 -6.16 -23.36
CA ASP A 103 11.12 -5.37 -24.47
C ASP A 103 12.45 -5.93 -25.00
N THR A 104 13.26 -6.56 -24.13
CA THR A 104 14.64 -6.97 -24.46
C THR A 104 14.88 -8.48 -24.40
N GLY A 105 14.03 -9.24 -23.69
CA GLY A 105 14.23 -10.66 -23.40
C GLY A 105 15.28 -10.94 -22.31
N VAL A 106 15.80 -9.91 -21.62
CA VAL A 106 16.80 -10.04 -20.56
C VAL A 106 16.15 -9.72 -19.22
N GLU A 107 16.24 -10.66 -18.28
CA GLU A 107 15.84 -10.44 -16.88
C GLU A 107 16.86 -9.51 -16.20
N ALA A 108 16.36 -8.44 -15.57
CA ALA A 108 17.20 -7.47 -14.86
C ALA A 108 16.70 -7.32 -13.42
N ARG A 109 17.61 -7.22 -12.46
CA ARG A 109 17.20 -6.81 -11.12
C ARG A 109 16.98 -5.31 -11.11
N VAL A 110 15.78 -4.86 -10.77
CA VAL A 110 15.48 -3.44 -10.65
C VAL A 110 15.33 -3.06 -9.18
N THR A 111 15.91 -1.92 -8.81
CA THR A 111 15.65 -1.26 -7.52
C THR A 111 15.26 0.19 -7.79
N CYS A 112 14.31 0.72 -7.04
CA CYS A 112 13.80 2.08 -7.24
C CYS A 112 13.75 2.84 -5.91
N THR A 113 14.03 4.14 -5.98
CA THR A 113 13.96 5.07 -4.84
C THR A 113 13.09 6.28 -5.18
N PRO A 114 12.36 6.87 -4.22
CA PRO A 114 12.23 6.46 -2.82
C PRO A 114 11.39 5.18 -2.66
N ASP A 115 11.34 4.62 -1.45
CA ASP A 115 10.67 3.35 -1.17
C ASP A 115 9.13 3.41 -1.33
N ALA A 116 8.54 4.61 -1.23
CA ALA A 116 7.14 4.84 -1.55
C ALA A 116 6.88 6.29 -1.96
N ARG A 117 5.76 6.49 -2.65
CA ARG A 117 5.19 7.81 -2.92
C ARG A 117 3.67 7.74 -2.90
N VAL A 118 3.04 8.81 -2.44
CA VAL A 118 1.60 9.04 -2.66
C VAL A 118 1.38 9.33 -4.14
N LEU A 119 0.49 8.56 -4.75
CA LEU A 119 0.23 8.56 -6.18
C LEU A 119 -0.22 9.95 -6.64
N ARG A 120 0.65 10.62 -7.41
CA ARG A 120 0.38 11.91 -8.04
C ARG A 120 1.10 11.97 -9.37
N ALA A 121 0.37 12.37 -10.42
CA ALA A 121 0.96 12.61 -11.73
C ALA A 121 2.20 13.52 -11.67
N GLY A 122 3.23 13.16 -12.44
CA GLY A 122 4.49 13.89 -12.55
C GLY A 122 5.54 13.55 -11.49
N GLN A 123 5.21 12.77 -10.45
CA GLN A 123 6.21 12.25 -9.52
C GLN A 123 7.07 11.16 -10.17
N ALA A 124 8.32 11.01 -9.72
CA ALA A 124 9.26 10.07 -10.32
C ALA A 124 10.01 9.24 -9.29
N PHE A 125 10.34 8.02 -9.70
CA PHE A 125 11.25 7.11 -9.02
C PHE A 125 12.55 7.01 -9.81
N ASP A 126 13.67 7.13 -9.10
CA ASP A 126 14.98 6.86 -9.64
C ASP A 126 15.26 5.38 -9.49
N CYS A 127 15.40 4.70 -10.62
CA CYS A 127 15.58 3.26 -10.67
C CYS A 127 16.96 2.90 -11.22
N THR A 128 17.49 1.79 -10.74
CA THR A 128 18.70 1.16 -11.28
C THR A 128 18.35 -0.26 -11.68
N ALA A 129 18.49 -0.56 -12.97
CA ALA A 129 18.42 -1.92 -13.48
C ALA A 129 19.83 -2.51 -13.52
N THR A 130 19.99 -3.73 -13.01
CA THR A 130 21.24 -4.48 -13.02
C THR A 130 21.05 -5.75 -13.84
N ASP A 131 21.81 -5.89 -14.92
CA ASP A 131 21.75 -7.08 -15.77
C ASP A 131 22.45 -8.30 -15.13
N PRO A 132 22.36 -9.51 -15.73
CA PRO A 132 23.01 -10.70 -15.21
C PRO A 132 24.54 -10.61 -15.15
N ASP A 133 25.16 -9.74 -15.95
CA ASP A 133 26.61 -9.48 -15.95
C ASP A 133 27.00 -8.46 -14.86
N GLY A 134 26.03 -7.91 -14.13
CA GLY A 134 26.22 -6.92 -13.07
C GLY A 134 26.35 -5.49 -13.57
N ARG A 135 26.05 -5.20 -14.84
CA ARG A 135 26.07 -3.83 -15.37
C ARG A 135 24.83 -3.08 -14.90
N GLU A 136 25.06 -1.89 -14.36
CA GLU A 136 24.01 -1.01 -13.89
C GLU A 136 23.61 -0.01 -14.96
N MET A 137 22.30 0.18 -15.11
CA MET A 137 21.71 1.13 -16.05
C MET A 137 20.72 2.02 -15.30
N PRO A 138 20.98 3.34 -15.20
CA PRO A 138 20.10 4.25 -14.49
C PRO A 138 18.86 4.60 -15.34
N LEU A 139 17.71 4.59 -14.69
CA LEU A 139 16.37 4.76 -15.25
C LEU A 139 15.58 5.77 -14.41
N VAL A 140 14.60 6.42 -15.02
CA VAL A 140 13.59 7.21 -14.32
C VAL A 140 12.21 6.67 -14.66
N ALA A 141 11.45 6.26 -13.65
CA ALA A 141 10.04 5.88 -13.80
C ALA A 141 9.15 7.04 -13.31
N THR A 142 8.49 7.72 -14.24
CA THR A 142 7.60 8.86 -13.96
C THR A 142 6.15 8.41 -13.97
N LEU A 143 5.41 8.72 -12.91
CA LEU A 143 3.97 8.56 -12.81
C LEU A 143 3.28 9.48 -13.82
N VAL A 144 2.46 8.91 -14.70
CA VAL A 144 1.74 9.70 -15.72
C VAL A 144 0.32 10.04 -15.32
N ASP A 145 -0.29 9.25 -14.44
CA ASP A 145 -1.64 9.47 -13.95
C ASP A 145 -1.79 9.03 -12.49
N ASP A 146 -2.95 9.35 -11.92
CA ASP A 146 -3.35 8.95 -10.57
C ASP A 146 -3.95 7.52 -10.56
N ALA A 147 -3.81 6.76 -11.64
CA ALA A 147 -4.21 5.35 -11.76
C ALA A 147 -2.99 4.40 -11.73
N GLY A 148 -1.78 4.94 -11.57
CA GLY A 148 -0.56 4.15 -11.42
C GLY A 148 0.06 3.72 -12.74
N SER A 149 -0.20 4.45 -13.83
CA SER A 149 0.55 4.29 -15.08
C SER A 149 1.93 4.95 -14.98
N PHE A 150 2.92 4.37 -15.68
CA PHE A 150 4.31 4.85 -15.66
C PHE A 150 4.89 5.06 -17.06
N ARG A 151 5.68 6.12 -17.21
CA ARG A 151 6.64 6.29 -18.30
C ARG A 151 8.03 5.98 -17.77
N VAL A 152 8.79 5.17 -18.51
CA VAL A 152 10.16 4.81 -18.16
C VAL A 152 11.09 5.44 -19.18
N ASP A 153 12.04 6.24 -18.70
CA ASP A 153 13.05 6.91 -19.52
C ASP A 153 14.45 6.49 -19.04
N TRP A 154 15.39 6.33 -19.96
CA TRP A 154 16.80 6.15 -19.60
C TRP A 154 17.37 7.45 -19.04
N ARG A 155 18.13 7.39 -17.94
CA ARG A 155 18.93 8.57 -17.53
C ARG A 155 20.09 8.72 -18.51
N PRO A 156 20.24 9.87 -19.17
CA PRO A 156 21.45 10.15 -19.93
C PRO A 156 22.65 10.11 -19.00
N VAL A 157 23.69 9.35 -19.35
CA VAL A 157 24.97 9.43 -18.65
C VAL A 157 25.64 10.74 -19.09
N PRO A 158 25.90 11.70 -18.20
CA PRO A 158 26.55 12.95 -18.60
C PRO A 158 27.93 12.65 -19.18
N GLY A 159 28.14 13.02 -20.46
CA GLY A 159 29.39 12.83 -21.18
C GLY A 159 29.40 11.76 -22.28
N SER A 160 28.23 11.32 -22.76
CA SER A 160 28.11 10.46 -23.97
C SER A 160 28.18 11.28 -25.25
#